data_AF-A0A067CJD6-F1
#
_entry.id   AF-A0A067CJD6-F1
#
_cell.length_a   1.000
_cell.length_b   1.000
_cell.length_c   1.000
_cell.angle_alpha   90.00
_cell.angle_beta   90.00
_cell.angle_gamma   90.00
#
_symmetry.space_group_name_H-M   'P 1'
#
loop_
_entity.id
_entity.type
_entity.pdbx_description
1 polymer ?
#
loop_
_entity_poly.entity_id
_entity_poly.type
_entity_poly.pdbx_seq_one_letter_code
_entity_poly.pdbx_strand_id
1 'polypeptide(L)'
;MAIMHEYIRKHPHVRIVDPLAGVRLLTNRRDVCAMLATLASTSGLPFSIPNHAIIESQDTKRAFLAQVAAGTFSLPVIVKSFEACGTDASHMMKVISCVEDVEALAVDGPLLFQEFVNHDGRLYKGYVLGPTILVSERVSLPNLERGGAKSVEFDTQSPFPTAASFAIAPAPVVATPPTAISAALTESLHAIGRAIQDATQLSLFGFDVIIDARTGQHLVIDVNYFPSFKELPDFDARMRSLMRQA
;
A
#
# COMPACT_ATOMS: atom_id res chain seq x y z
N MET A 1 -5.31 -15.19 17.19
CA MET A 1 -6.59 -14.55 17.58
C MET A 1 -7.49 -15.40 18.51
N ALA A 2 -7.07 -16.55 19.06
CA ALA A 2 -7.98 -17.42 19.84
C ALA A 2 -8.55 -16.75 21.11
N ILE A 3 -7.68 -16.07 21.86
CA ILE A 3 -8.06 -15.34 23.09
C ILE A 3 -9.13 -14.28 22.80
N MET A 4 -9.01 -13.53 21.70
CA MET A 4 -9.99 -12.50 21.35
C MET A 4 -11.36 -13.10 20.98
N HIS A 5 -11.40 -14.22 20.24
CA HIS A 5 -12.67 -14.88 19.94
C HIS A 5 -13.34 -15.40 21.22
N GLU A 6 -12.57 -15.95 22.15
CA GLU A 6 -13.11 -16.40 23.43
C GLU A 6 -13.68 -15.23 24.25
N TYR A 7 -12.97 -14.10 24.31
CA TYR A 7 -13.43 -12.89 24.99
C TYR A 7 -14.73 -12.37 24.38
N ILE A 8 -14.80 -12.21 23.05
CA ILE A 8 -16.01 -11.74 22.35
C ILE A 8 -17.20 -12.65 22.64
N ARG A 9 -16.99 -13.97 22.61
CA ARG A 9 -18.04 -14.95 22.92
C ARG A 9 -18.53 -14.84 24.37
N LYS A 10 -17.65 -14.56 25.33
CA LYS A 10 -18.00 -14.39 26.75
C LYS A 10 -18.62 -13.02 27.06
N HIS A 11 -18.36 -12.01 26.24
CA HIS A 11 -18.74 -10.62 26.48
C HIS A 11 -19.53 -10.03 25.28
N PRO A 12 -20.73 -10.55 24.95
CA PRO A 12 -21.50 -10.07 23.78
C PRO A 12 -21.99 -8.61 23.90
N HIS A 13 -21.94 -8.04 25.10
CA HIS A 13 -22.27 -6.63 25.36
C HIS A 13 -21.09 -5.69 25.12
N VAL A 14 -19.86 -6.21 24.98
CA VAL A 14 -18.68 -5.41 24.64
C VAL A 14 -18.67 -5.23 23.14
N ARG A 15 -18.78 -3.97 22.73
CA ARG A 15 -18.70 -3.61 21.32
C ARG A 15 -17.26 -3.75 20.81
N ILE A 16 -17.12 -4.35 19.64
CA ILE A 16 -15.83 -4.55 18.97
C ILE A 16 -15.72 -3.59 17.80
N VAL A 17 -14.68 -2.76 17.83
CA VAL A 17 -14.30 -1.86 16.74
C VAL A 17 -12.82 -2.10 16.45
N ASP A 18 -12.43 -2.66 15.31
CA ASP A 18 -13.23 -3.15 14.18
C ASP A 18 -13.42 -4.69 14.16
N PRO A 19 -14.28 -5.26 13.28
CA PRO A 19 -14.47 -6.71 13.17
C PRO A 19 -13.16 -7.46 12.91
N LEU A 20 -12.89 -8.51 13.70
CA LEU A 20 -11.63 -9.27 13.62
C LEU A 20 -11.34 -9.86 12.25
N ALA A 21 -12.37 -10.14 11.44
CA ALA A 21 -12.21 -10.64 10.08
C ALA A 21 -11.54 -9.61 9.17
N GLY A 22 -12.02 -8.36 9.19
CA GLY A 22 -11.41 -7.26 8.43
C GLY A 22 -10.01 -6.92 8.94
N VAL A 23 -9.82 -6.93 10.27
CA VAL A 23 -8.49 -6.72 10.87
C VAL A 23 -7.51 -7.79 10.38
N ARG A 24 -7.92 -9.06 10.43
CA ARG A 24 -7.09 -10.19 9.99
C ARG A 24 -6.76 -10.10 8.50
N LEU A 25 -7.72 -9.70 7.66
CA LEU A 25 -7.48 -9.50 6.22
C LEU A 25 -6.30 -8.55 5.98
N LEU A 26 -6.26 -7.43 6.70
CA LEU A 26 -5.20 -6.43 6.55
C LEU A 26 -3.84 -6.84 7.15
N THR A 27 -3.72 -8.01 7.79
CA THR A 27 -2.43 -8.51 8.29
C THR A 27 -1.59 -9.24 7.23
N ASN A 28 -2.19 -9.55 6.08
CA ASN A 28 -1.58 -10.36 5.03
C ASN A 28 -1.67 -9.64 3.67
N ARG A 29 -0.52 -9.26 3.10
CA ARG A 29 -0.51 -8.51 1.83
C ARG A 29 -1.08 -9.32 0.64
N ARG A 30 -1.01 -10.66 0.64
CA ARG A 30 -1.67 -11.51 -0.37
C ARG A 30 -3.17 -11.30 -0.34
N ASP A 31 -3.75 -11.34 0.86
CA ASP A 31 -5.20 -11.24 1.04
C ASP A 31 -5.68 -9.82 0.72
N VAL A 32 -4.89 -8.80 1.09
CA VAL A 32 -5.12 -7.40 0.69
C VAL A 32 -5.10 -7.25 -0.83
N CYS A 33 -4.07 -7.75 -1.51
CA CYS A 33 -3.98 -7.68 -2.97
C CYS A 33 -5.14 -8.41 -3.66
N ALA A 34 -5.52 -9.59 -3.18
CA ALA A 34 -6.65 -10.34 -3.73
C ALA A 34 -7.99 -9.60 -3.56
N MET A 35 -8.22 -9.00 -2.38
CA MET A 35 -9.40 -8.18 -2.11
C MET A 35 -9.43 -6.94 -3.02
N LEU A 36 -8.32 -6.22 -3.14
CA LEU A 36 -8.23 -5.03 -3.99
C LEU A 36 -8.40 -5.35 -5.47
N ALA A 37 -7.83 -6.46 -5.96
CA ALA A 37 -8.02 -6.91 -7.34
C ALA A 37 -9.50 -7.20 -7.62
N THR A 38 -10.18 -7.87 -6.69
CA THR A 38 -11.62 -8.11 -6.78
C THR A 38 -12.38 -6.79 -6.85
N LEU A 39 -12.12 -5.87 -5.92
CA LEU A 39 -12.77 -4.55 -5.91
C LEU A 39 -12.54 -3.75 -7.19
N ALA A 40 -11.30 -3.73 -7.70
CA ALA A 40 -10.98 -3.05 -8.96
C ALA A 40 -11.82 -3.60 -10.12
N SER A 41 -12.08 -4.91 -10.13
CA SER A 41 -12.88 -5.56 -11.18
C SER A 41 -14.40 -5.40 -11.01
N THR A 42 -14.91 -5.28 -9.78
CA THR A 42 -16.36 -5.36 -9.51
C THR A 42 -17.01 -4.03 -9.13
N SER A 43 -16.25 -3.05 -8.63
CA SER A 43 -16.80 -1.79 -8.11
C SER A 43 -17.21 -0.79 -9.19
N GLY A 44 -16.68 -0.93 -10.41
CA GLY A 44 -16.82 0.06 -11.48
C GLY A 44 -16.03 1.35 -11.24
N LEU A 45 -15.21 1.40 -10.18
CA LEU A 45 -14.35 2.54 -9.89
C LEU A 45 -13.09 2.52 -10.76
N PRO A 46 -12.57 3.69 -11.20
CA PRO A 46 -11.42 3.79 -12.10
C PRO A 46 -10.09 3.69 -11.33
N PHE A 47 -9.86 2.57 -10.65
CA PHE A 47 -8.59 2.24 -10.01
C PHE A 47 -8.17 0.81 -10.32
N SER A 48 -6.89 0.51 -10.09
CA SER A 48 -6.37 -0.86 -10.14
C SER A 48 -5.31 -1.05 -9.06
N ILE A 49 -4.62 -2.19 -9.10
CA ILE A 49 -3.42 -2.43 -8.31
C ILE A 49 -2.27 -2.79 -9.27
N PRO A 50 -1.02 -2.48 -8.93
CA PRO A 50 0.09 -2.93 -9.76
C PRO A 50 0.16 -4.46 -9.80
N ASN A 51 0.64 -5.00 -10.92
CA ASN A 51 0.86 -6.43 -11.04
C ASN A 51 1.80 -6.92 -9.93
N HIS A 52 1.55 -8.11 -9.40
CA HIS A 52 2.28 -8.61 -8.26
C HIS A 52 2.43 -10.13 -8.30
N ALA A 53 3.51 -10.59 -7.69
CA ALA A 53 3.84 -12.00 -7.55
C ALA A 53 4.29 -12.27 -6.11
N ILE A 54 4.05 -13.49 -5.63
CA ILE A 54 4.57 -13.92 -4.34
C ILE A 54 5.69 -14.90 -4.58
N ILE A 55 6.85 -14.59 -4.01
CA ILE A 55 8.03 -15.43 -4.07
C ILE A 55 8.25 -16.00 -2.67
N GLU A 56 8.03 -17.30 -2.53
CA GLU A 56 8.11 -18.03 -1.25
C GLU A 56 9.04 -19.24 -1.33
N SER A 57 9.61 -19.49 -2.50
CA SER A 57 10.52 -20.59 -2.77
C SER A 57 11.43 -20.29 -3.96
N GLN A 58 12.47 -21.10 -4.15
CA GLN A 58 13.30 -21.01 -5.36
C GLN A 58 12.50 -21.30 -6.64
N ASP A 59 11.46 -22.14 -6.55
CA ASP A 59 10.63 -22.49 -7.71
C ASP A 59 9.76 -21.30 -8.15
N THR A 60 9.11 -20.64 -7.19
CA THR A 60 8.32 -19.42 -7.46
C THR A 60 9.22 -18.28 -7.94
N LYS A 61 10.45 -18.18 -7.43
CA LYS A 61 11.46 -17.24 -7.92
C LYS A 61 11.85 -17.50 -9.38
N ARG A 62 12.12 -18.76 -9.75
CA ARG A 62 12.42 -19.12 -11.15
C ARG A 62 11.25 -18.81 -12.08
N ALA A 63 10.03 -19.09 -11.64
CA ALA A 63 8.82 -18.74 -12.40
C ALA A 63 8.68 -17.23 -12.59
N PHE A 64 8.93 -16.43 -11.55
CA PHE A 64 8.95 -14.97 -11.65
C PHE A 64 10.00 -14.47 -12.65
N LEU A 65 11.24 -14.97 -12.56
CA LEU A 65 12.31 -14.62 -13.52
C LEU A 65 11.94 -14.96 -14.96
N ALA A 66 11.26 -16.10 -15.18
CA ALA A 66 10.75 -16.47 -16.50
C ALA A 66 9.69 -15.47 -17.01
N GLN A 67 8.80 -14.96 -16.15
CA GLN A 67 7.84 -13.92 -16.52
C GLN A 67 8.55 -12.59 -16.88
N VAL A 68 9.59 -12.22 -16.14
CA VAL A 68 10.41 -11.03 -16.44
C VAL A 68 11.14 -11.17 -17.77
N ALA A 69 11.67 -12.36 -18.07
CA ALA A 69 12.32 -12.66 -19.35
C ALA A 69 11.32 -12.67 -20.52
N ALA A 70 10.09 -13.16 -20.30
CA ALA A 70 9.01 -13.17 -21.27
C ALA A 70 8.34 -11.78 -21.47
N GLY A 71 8.64 -10.81 -20.61
CA GLY A 71 8.04 -9.46 -20.66
C GLY A 71 6.61 -9.38 -20.12
N THR A 72 6.14 -10.42 -19.43
CA THR A 72 4.81 -10.43 -18.77
C THR A 72 4.83 -9.87 -17.36
N PHE A 73 6.03 -9.60 -16.82
CA PHE A 73 6.25 -8.89 -15.56
C PHE A 73 7.38 -7.88 -15.73
N SER A 74 7.15 -6.63 -15.33
CA SER A 74 8.08 -5.53 -15.55
C SER A 74 8.98 -5.26 -14.33
N LEU A 75 10.23 -4.92 -14.60
CA LEU A 75 11.11 -4.25 -13.65
C LEU A 75 11.05 -2.73 -13.92
N PRO A 76 11.23 -1.88 -12.90
CA PRO A 76 11.58 -2.22 -11.51
C PRO A 76 10.43 -2.83 -10.69
N VAL A 77 10.76 -3.43 -9.56
CA VAL A 77 9.80 -3.92 -8.56
C VAL A 77 10.10 -3.33 -7.20
N ILE A 78 9.04 -3.14 -6.41
CA ILE A 78 9.14 -2.97 -4.97
C ILE A 78 8.82 -4.31 -4.29
N VAL A 79 9.77 -4.77 -3.48
CA VAL A 79 9.69 -5.97 -2.67
C VAL A 79 9.26 -5.58 -1.28
N LYS A 80 8.19 -6.22 -0.80
CA LYS A 80 7.62 -6.01 0.52
C LYS A 80 7.63 -7.34 1.28
N SER A 81 7.83 -7.28 2.60
CA SER A 81 7.56 -8.43 3.47
C SER A 81 6.13 -8.95 3.24
N PHE A 82 5.91 -10.24 3.44
CA PHE A 82 4.56 -10.78 3.31
C PHE A 82 3.64 -10.37 4.47
N GLU A 83 4.20 -10.30 5.69
CA GLU A 83 3.52 -9.75 6.86
C GLU A 83 3.30 -8.24 6.67
N ALA A 84 2.04 -7.81 6.77
CA ALA A 84 1.65 -6.41 6.56
C ALA A 84 1.70 -5.58 7.86
N CYS A 85 1.80 -6.21 9.03
CA CYS A 85 1.85 -5.51 10.32
C CYS A 85 2.50 -6.36 11.41
N GLY A 86 2.98 -5.71 12.48
CA GLY A 86 3.28 -6.36 13.76
C GLY A 86 4.75 -6.68 14.01
N THR A 87 5.64 -6.42 13.05
CA THR A 87 7.09 -6.54 13.19
C THR A 87 7.78 -5.33 12.56
N ASP A 88 8.95 -4.92 13.07
CA ASP A 88 9.75 -3.84 12.46
C ASP A 88 10.11 -4.16 11.00
N ALA A 89 10.23 -5.46 10.68
CA ALA A 89 10.45 -5.97 9.32
C ALA A 89 9.29 -5.66 8.36
N SER A 90 8.05 -5.43 8.85
CA SER A 90 6.88 -5.20 7.99
C SER A 90 6.92 -3.88 7.21
N HIS A 91 7.74 -2.94 7.68
CA HIS A 91 7.95 -1.62 7.10
C HIS A 91 9.19 -1.52 6.21
N MET A 92 10.03 -2.56 6.20
CA MET A 92 11.21 -2.66 5.34
C MET A 92 10.78 -3.05 3.93
N MET A 93 11.21 -2.26 2.95
CA MET A 93 10.97 -2.49 1.54
C MET A 93 12.29 -2.41 0.77
N LYS A 94 12.36 -3.14 -0.35
CA LYS A 94 13.51 -3.10 -1.24
C LYS A 94 13.06 -2.86 -2.68
N VAL A 95 13.63 -1.88 -3.34
CA VAL A 95 13.40 -1.66 -4.76
C VAL A 95 14.51 -2.32 -5.57
N ILE A 96 14.14 -3.04 -6.62
CA ILE A 96 15.04 -3.77 -7.49
C ILE A 96 14.74 -3.41 -8.94
N SER A 97 15.75 -2.93 -9.67
CA SER A 97 15.59 -2.54 -11.09
C SER A 97 16.24 -3.52 -12.08
N CYS A 98 17.10 -4.42 -11.57
CA CYS A 98 17.92 -5.35 -12.35
C CYS A 98 17.56 -6.80 -12.06
N VAL A 99 17.73 -7.68 -13.05
CA VAL A 99 17.42 -9.12 -12.92
C VAL A 99 18.40 -9.80 -11.97
N GLU A 100 19.67 -9.39 -12.04
CA GLU A 100 20.78 -9.92 -11.25
C GLU A 100 20.54 -9.72 -9.75
N ASP A 101 19.96 -8.58 -9.37
CA ASP A 101 19.58 -8.27 -7.98
C ASP A 101 18.41 -9.13 -7.50
N VAL A 102 17.48 -9.52 -8.38
CA VAL A 102 16.44 -10.50 -8.07
C VAL A 102 17.09 -11.87 -7.85
N GLU A 103 17.98 -12.30 -8.75
CA GLU A 103 18.70 -13.58 -8.66
C GLU A 103 19.54 -13.68 -7.39
N ALA A 104 20.18 -12.60 -6.96
CA ALA A 104 20.97 -12.54 -5.73
C ALA A 104 20.13 -12.50 -4.45
N LEU A 105 18.83 -12.15 -4.52
CA LEU A 105 17.98 -12.03 -3.34
C LEU A 105 17.73 -13.40 -2.67
N ALA A 106 18.04 -13.53 -1.39
CA ALA A 106 17.70 -14.70 -0.60
C ALA A 106 16.17 -14.83 -0.45
N VAL A 107 15.68 -16.07 -0.45
CA VAL A 107 14.25 -16.38 -0.26
C VAL A 107 14.11 -17.07 1.09
N ASP A 108 14.22 -16.29 2.15
CA ASP A 108 14.17 -16.76 3.54
C ASP A 108 12.74 -16.79 4.10
N GLY A 109 11.77 -16.40 3.27
CA GLY A 109 10.35 -16.38 3.57
C GLY A 109 9.55 -15.84 2.38
N PRO A 110 8.21 -15.82 2.49
CA PRO A 110 7.38 -15.22 1.46
C PRO A 110 7.66 -13.72 1.34
N LEU A 111 7.80 -13.26 0.10
CA LEU A 111 7.96 -11.85 -0.26
C LEU A 111 6.95 -11.49 -1.34
N LEU A 112 6.35 -10.32 -1.21
CA LEU A 112 5.49 -9.75 -2.25
C LEU A 112 6.35 -8.89 -3.18
N PHE A 113 6.41 -9.28 -4.44
CA PHE A 113 7.01 -8.49 -5.52
C PHE A 113 5.88 -7.76 -6.22
N GLN A 114 5.92 -6.43 -6.22
CA GLN A 114 4.92 -5.59 -6.88
C GLN A 114 5.62 -4.71 -7.91
N GLU A 115 5.07 -4.60 -9.12
CA GLU A 115 5.61 -3.71 -10.15
C GLU A 115 5.74 -2.28 -9.61
N PHE A 116 6.90 -1.68 -9.86
CA PHE A 116 7.14 -0.28 -9.57
C PHE A 116 6.54 0.56 -10.70
N VAL A 117 5.55 1.38 -10.36
CA VAL A 117 4.93 2.30 -11.32
C VAL A 117 5.44 3.70 -11.05
N ASN A 118 6.00 4.35 -12.06
CA ASN A 118 6.44 5.76 -11.97
C ASN A 118 5.24 6.67 -11.65
N HIS A 119 5.39 7.52 -10.64
CA HIS A 119 4.30 8.32 -10.05
C HIS A 119 4.77 9.70 -9.58
N ASP A 120 5.85 10.21 -10.18
CA ASP A 120 6.41 11.55 -9.98
C ASP A 120 6.77 11.89 -8.53
N GLY A 121 7.07 10.88 -7.70
CA GLY A 121 7.38 11.09 -6.29
C GLY A 121 6.19 11.54 -5.45
N ARG A 122 4.94 11.25 -5.87
CA ARG A 122 3.72 11.66 -5.19
C ARG A 122 2.90 10.47 -4.70
N LEU A 123 2.60 10.45 -3.41
CA LEU A 123 1.75 9.45 -2.75
C LEU A 123 0.53 10.14 -2.15
N TYR A 124 -0.66 9.61 -2.36
CA TYR A 124 -1.88 10.07 -1.73
C TYR A 124 -2.30 9.09 -0.64
N LYS A 125 -2.29 9.56 0.61
CA LYS A 125 -2.67 8.75 1.76
C LYS A 125 -4.07 9.11 2.22
N GLY A 126 -4.97 8.14 2.13
CA GLY A 126 -6.31 8.21 2.68
C GLY A 126 -6.34 7.72 4.13
N TYR A 127 -7.04 8.44 5.00
CA TYR A 127 -7.35 8.05 6.38
C TYR A 127 -8.85 7.91 6.54
N VAL A 128 -9.30 6.71 6.84
CA VAL A 128 -10.70 6.41 7.09
C VAL A 128 -10.91 6.30 8.61
N LEU A 129 -11.80 7.16 9.12
CA LEU A 129 -12.25 7.16 10.50
C LEU A 129 -13.78 7.22 10.51
N GLY A 130 -14.41 6.06 10.58
CA GLY A 130 -15.85 5.88 10.46
C GLY A 130 -16.37 6.51 9.15
N PRO A 131 -17.30 7.49 9.24
CA PRO A 131 -17.79 8.19 8.07
C PRO A 131 -16.86 9.29 7.56
N THR A 132 -15.73 9.56 8.20
CA THR A 132 -14.77 10.57 7.70
C THR A 132 -13.71 9.90 6.84
N ILE A 133 -13.41 10.50 5.68
CA ILE A 133 -12.20 10.21 4.90
C ILE A 133 -11.44 11.52 4.75
N LEU A 134 -10.14 11.50 5.07
CA LEU A 134 -9.22 12.59 4.78
C LEU A 134 -8.14 12.07 3.85
N VAL A 135 -7.75 12.87 2.86
CA VAL A 135 -6.65 12.58 1.96
C VAL A 135 -5.54 13.60 2.19
N SER A 136 -4.32 13.12 2.34
CA SER A 136 -3.10 13.93 2.33
C SER A 136 -2.19 13.52 1.18
N GLU A 137 -1.40 14.46 0.68
CA GLU A 137 -0.32 14.18 -0.26
C GLU A 137 1.01 14.07 0.50
N ARG A 138 1.84 13.11 0.11
CA ARG A 138 3.16 12.84 0.67
C ARG A 138 4.18 12.70 -0.44
N VAL A 139 5.44 13.03 -0.10
CA VAL A 139 6.59 12.70 -0.94
C VAL A 139 6.77 11.17 -0.96
N SER A 140 7.06 10.65 -2.14
CA SER A 140 7.24 9.23 -2.43
C SER A 140 8.57 8.99 -3.18
N LEU A 141 8.76 7.76 -3.65
CA LEU A 141 9.93 7.34 -4.42
C LEU A 141 10.02 8.08 -5.77
N PRO A 142 11.23 8.44 -6.23
CA PRO A 142 11.41 9.05 -7.54
C PRO A 142 11.05 8.06 -8.65
N ASN A 143 10.86 8.57 -9.87
CA ASN A 143 10.71 7.72 -11.04
C ASN A 143 12.00 6.93 -11.32
N LEU A 144 11.84 5.67 -11.69
CA LEU A 144 12.93 4.72 -11.94
C LEU A 144 12.73 4.05 -13.30
N GLU A 145 13.85 3.80 -13.99
CA GLU A 145 13.88 3.05 -15.23
C GLU A 145 14.46 1.65 -15.00
N ARG A 146 14.06 0.68 -15.83
CA ARG A 146 14.61 -0.68 -15.78
C ARG A 146 16.12 -0.66 -15.99
N GLY A 147 16.86 -1.32 -15.10
CA GLY A 147 18.32 -1.36 -15.13
C GLY A 147 19.01 -0.01 -14.85
N GLY A 148 18.25 1.06 -14.63
CA GLY A 148 18.77 2.42 -14.48
C GLY A 148 19.11 2.79 -13.04
N ALA A 149 18.78 1.95 -12.06
CA ALA A 149 18.86 2.31 -10.65
C ALA A 149 19.49 1.21 -9.79
N LYS A 150 20.35 1.59 -8.84
CA LYS A 150 20.86 0.67 -7.82
C LYS A 150 19.72 0.14 -6.96
N SER A 151 19.77 -1.13 -6.55
CA SER A 151 18.83 -1.62 -5.54
C SER A 151 19.00 -0.89 -4.20
N VAL A 152 17.87 -0.47 -3.61
CA VAL A 152 17.82 0.27 -2.35
C VAL A 152 16.83 -0.40 -1.42
N GLU A 153 17.27 -0.66 -0.20
CA GLU A 153 16.42 -1.07 0.92
C GLU A 153 16.16 0.14 1.82
N PHE A 154 14.94 0.27 2.33
CA PHE A 154 14.53 1.40 3.15
C PHE A 154 13.33 1.06 4.05
N ASP A 155 13.18 1.84 5.12
CA ASP A 155 12.03 1.79 6.03
C ASP A 155 10.99 2.84 5.62
N THR A 156 9.75 2.41 5.38
CA THR A 156 8.61 3.29 5.05
C THR A 156 8.20 4.26 6.16
N GLN A 157 8.69 4.07 7.39
CA GLN A 157 8.48 5.00 8.50
C GLN A 157 9.53 6.12 8.54
N SER A 158 10.59 6.00 7.73
CA SER A 158 11.63 7.00 7.56
C SER A 158 11.40 7.82 6.28
N PRO A 159 12.08 8.97 6.10
CA PRO A 159 12.03 9.70 4.83
C PRO A 159 12.39 8.78 3.66
N PHE A 160 11.59 8.85 2.59
CA PHE A 160 11.79 8.00 1.41
C PHE A 160 13.15 8.25 0.75
N PRO A 161 13.78 7.20 0.19
CA PRO A 161 14.97 7.34 -0.63
C PRO A 161 14.79 8.34 -1.77
N THR A 162 15.85 9.08 -2.07
CA THR A 162 15.87 10.07 -3.15
C THR A 162 16.57 9.52 -4.39
N ALA A 163 16.56 10.27 -5.50
CA ALA A 163 17.32 9.96 -6.71
C ALA A 163 18.79 9.57 -6.40
N ALA A 164 19.42 10.27 -5.46
CA ALA A 164 20.80 9.99 -5.05
C ALA A 164 20.95 8.59 -4.41
N SER A 165 19.97 8.14 -3.63
CA SER A 165 19.98 6.80 -3.02
C SER A 165 20.01 5.70 -4.08
N PHE A 166 19.33 5.92 -5.21
CA PHE A 166 19.27 5.02 -6.36
C PHE A 166 20.43 5.18 -7.35
N ALA A 167 21.38 6.07 -7.07
CA ALA A 167 22.48 6.44 -7.98
C ALA A 167 21.99 6.97 -9.35
N ILE A 168 20.84 7.64 -9.38
CA ILE A 168 20.30 8.30 -10.57
C ILE A 168 20.42 9.81 -10.47
N ALA A 169 20.49 10.47 -11.62
CA ALA A 169 20.46 11.92 -11.66
C ALA A 169 19.11 12.43 -11.12
N PRO A 170 19.09 13.45 -10.26
CA PRO A 170 17.84 14.06 -9.84
C PRO A 170 17.14 14.64 -11.06
N ALA A 171 15.84 14.37 -11.19
CA ALA A 171 15.02 15.08 -12.15
C ALA A 171 15.09 16.59 -11.88
N PRO A 172 14.99 17.45 -12.90
CA PRO A 172 14.85 18.88 -12.69
C PRO A 172 13.68 19.10 -11.73
N VAL A 173 13.94 19.72 -10.58
CA VAL A 173 12.88 20.08 -9.64
C VAL A 173 12.07 21.17 -10.33
N VAL A 174 11.03 20.79 -11.04
CA VAL A 174 9.95 21.72 -11.35
C VAL A 174 9.28 21.93 -10.01
N ALA A 175 9.63 23.04 -9.35
CA ALA A 175 9.01 23.49 -8.12
C ALA A 175 7.55 23.84 -8.43
N THR A 176 6.74 22.82 -8.63
CA THR A 176 5.30 22.94 -8.66
C THR A 176 4.93 23.19 -7.21
N PRO A 177 4.35 24.35 -6.86
CA PRO A 177 3.88 24.57 -5.49
C PRO A 177 2.94 23.42 -5.12
N PRO A 178 2.90 22.99 -3.84
CA PRO A 178 1.95 21.97 -3.40
C PRO A 178 0.56 22.43 -3.83
N THR A 179 0.08 21.84 -4.92
CA THR A 179 -1.18 22.23 -5.51
C THR A 179 -2.20 21.52 -4.67
N ALA A 180 -3.19 22.26 -4.15
CA ALA A 180 -4.27 21.63 -3.41
C ALA A 180 -4.81 20.45 -4.23
N ILE A 181 -4.99 19.30 -3.55
CA ILE A 181 -5.57 18.10 -4.16
C ILE A 181 -6.89 18.53 -4.82
N SER A 182 -7.02 18.26 -6.13
CA SER A 182 -8.20 18.71 -6.87
C SER A 182 -9.46 18.04 -6.32
N ALA A 183 -10.60 18.73 -6.39
CA ALA A 183 -11.87 18.17 -5.90
C ALA A 183 -12.21 16.82 -6.55
N ALA A 184 -11.93 16.68 -7.86
CA ALA A 184 -12.14 15.43 -8.59
C ALA A 184 -11.24 14.29 -8.09
N LEU A 185 -9.97 14.59 -7.78
CA LEU A 185 -9.06 13.59 -7.21
C LEU A 185 -9.49 13.20 -5.79
N THR A 186 -9.88 14.17 -4.96
CA THR A 186 -10.43 13.91 -3.63
C THR A 186 -11.67 13.01 -3.70
N GLU A 187 -12.60 13.28 -4.61
CA GLU A 187 -13.80 12.46 -4.82
C GLU A 187 -13.45 11.01 -5.22
N SER A 188 -12.54 10.85 -6.18
CA SER A 188 -12.05 9.53 -6.62
C SER A 188 -11.44 8.74 -5.44
N LEU A 189 -10.55 9.37 -4.66
CA LEU A 189 -9.90 8.74 -3.52
C LEU A 189 -10.89 8.42 -2.40
N HIS A 190 -11.90 9.27 -2.18
CA HIS A 190 -12.99 8.96 -1.25
C HIS A 190 -13.80 7.75 -1.71
N ALA A 191 -14.14 7.65 -2.99
CA ALA A 191 -14.87 6.51 -3.54
C ALA A 191 -14.07 5.20 -3.36
N ILE A 192 -12.75 5.22 -3.62
CA ILE A 192 -11.87 4.08 -3.36
C ILE A 192 -11.88 3.71 -1.87
N GLY A 193 -11.71 4.69 -0.98
CA GLY A 193 -11.74 4.48 0.47
C GLY A 193 -13.07 3.88 0.94
N ARG A 194 -14.20 4.30 0.37
CA ARG A 194 -15.52 3.71 0.65
C ARG A 194 -15.64 2.28 0.17
N ALA A 195 -15.19 1.97 -1.04
CA ALA A 195 -15.21 0.61 -1.54
C ALA A 195 -14.38 -0.35 -0.68
N ILE A 196 -13.20 0.08 -0.22
CA ILE A 196 -12.37 -0.69 0.71
C ILE A 196 -13.08 -0.84 2.07
N GLN A 197 -13.69 0.23 2.58
CA GLN A 197 -14.46 0.19 3.82
C GLN A 197 -15.61 -0.81 3.73
N ASP A 198 -16.37 -0.81 2.64
CA ASP A 198 -17.50 -1.72 2.43
C ASP A 198 -17.03 -3.18 2.28
N ALA A 199 -15.90 -3.43 1.60
CA ALA A 199 -15.35 -4.79 1.49
C ALA A 199 -14.82 -5.35 2.81
N THR A 200 -14.21 -4.49 3.63
CA THR A 200 -13.51 -4.91 4.86
C THR A 200 -14.35 -4.77 6.12
N GLN A 201 -15.44 -3.99 6.06
CA GLN A 201 -16.26 -3.58 7.20
C GLN A 201 -15.46 -2.87 8.30
N LEU A 202 -14.34 -2.24 7.94
CA LEU A 202 -13.47 -1.50 8.84
C LEU A 202 -13.87 -0.03 8.91
N SER A 203 -13.82 0.53 10.12
CA SER A 203 -13.99 1.96 10.35
C SER A 203 -12.67 2.69 10.54
N LEU A 204 -11.57 1.98 10.84
CA LEU A 204 -10.27 2.56 11.18
C LEU A 204 -9.17 1.94 10.32
N PHE A 205 -8.86 2.58 9.21
CA PHE A 205 -7.76 2.16 8.34
C PHE A 205 -7.21 3.31 7.51
N GLY A 206 -6.02 3.11 6.96
CA GLY A 206 -5.45 3.98 5.94
C GLY A 206 -5.23 3.21 4.65
N PHE A 207 -5.20 3.91 3.53
CA PHE A 207 -4.88 3.34 2.23
C PHE A 207 -4.00 4.29 1.43
N ASP A 208 -3.11 3.72 0.62
CA ASP A 208 -2.08 4.45 -0.09
C ASP A 208 -2.30 4.29 -1.59
N VAL A 209 -2.40 5.43 -2.28
CA VAL A 209 -2.67 5.50 -3.73
C VAL A 209 -1.56 6.28 -4.41
N ILE A 210 -1.04 5.72 -5.49
CA ILE A 210 -0.19 6.43 -6.45
C ILE A 210 -0.96 6.65 -7.75
N ILE A 211 -0.55 7.66 -8.51
CA ILE A 211 -1.10 7.93 -9.83
C ILE A 211 0.00 7.63 -10.85
N ASP A 212 -0.25 6.72 -11.78
CA ASP A 212 0.68 6.41 -12.86
C ASP A 212 0.97 7.68 -13.66
N ALA A 213 2.23 8.12 -13.68
CA ALA A 213 2.68 9.33 -14.36
C ALA A 213 2.45 9.29 -15.88
N ARG A 214 2.36 8.10 -16.47
CA ARG A 214 2.14 7.90 -17.91
C ARG A 214 0.65 7.85 -18.26
N THR A 215 -0.15 7.15 -17.46
CA THR A 215 -1.56 6.85 -17.81
C THR A 215 -2.58 7.66 -17.02
N GLY A 216 -2.19 8.26 -15.91
CA GLY A 216 -3.09 8.91 -14.96
C GLY A 216 -3.93 7.92 -14.14
N GLN A 217 -3.68 6.61 -14.23
CA GLN A 217 -4.44 5.59 -13.53
C GLN A 217 -4.15 5.61 -12.02
N HIS A 218 -5.21 5.54 -11.21
CA HIS A 218 -5.08 5.38 -9.76
C HIS A 218 -4.72 3.93 -9.41
N LEU A 219 -3.69 3.76 -8.58
CA LEU A 219 -3.18 2.47 -8.16
C LEU A 219 -3.15 2.41 -6.64
N VAL A 220 -3.95 1.52 -6.05
CA VAL A 220 -3.90 1.25 -4.61
C VAL A 220 -2.71 0.32 -4.35
N ILE A 221 -1.76 0.78 -3.54
CA ILE A 221 -0.51 0.06 -3.29
C ILE A 221 -0.40 -0.51 -1.88
N ASP A 222 -1.20 -0.01 -0.93
CA ASP A 222 -1.18 -0.49 0.46
C ASP A 222 -2.48 -0.17 1.20
N VAL A 223 -2.84 -0.99 2.18
CA VAL A 223 -3.97 -0.76 3.11
C VAL A 223 -3.55 -1.20 4.51
N ASN A 224 -3.63 -0.29 5.47
CA ASN A 224 -3.12 -0.47 6.83
C ASN A 224 -4.25 -0.35 7.85
N TYR A 225 -4.39 -1.33 8.74
CA TYR A 225 -5.33 -1.25 9.85
C TYR A 225 -4.85 -0.24 10.90
N PHE A 226 -5.75 0.62 11.36
CA PHE A 226 -5.51 1.59 12.43
C PHE A 226 -4.14 2.30 12.33
N PRO A 227 -3.91 3.12 11.29
CA PRO A 227 -2.67 3.87 11.15
C PRO A 227 -2.53 4.94 12.25
N SER A 228 -1.43 5.67 12.25
CA SER A 228 -1.17 6.70 13.28
C SER A 228 -2.11 7.93 13.25
N PHE A 229 -2.89 8.13 12.19
CA PHE A 229 -3.79 9.28 11.99
C PHE A 229 -3.16 10.68 12.24
N LYS A 230 -1.83 10.81 12.17
CA LYS A 230 -1.10 12.05 12.51
C LYS A 230 -1.52 13.28 11.68
N GLU A 231 -2.05 13.06 10.49
CA GLU A 231 -2.49 14.11 9.56
C GLU A 231 -3.99 14.41 9.66
N LEU A 232 -4.74 13.67 10.49
CA LEU A 232 -6.16 13.89 10.69
C LEU A 232 -6.38 14.96 11.78
N PRO A 233 -6.93 16.13 11.44
CA PRO A 233 -7.27 17.13 12.46
C PRO A 233 -8.43 16.61 13.31
N ASP A 234 -8.43 17.00 14.58
CA ASP A 234 -9.45 16.65 15.57
C ASP A 234 -9.65 15.13 15.75
N PHE A 235 -8.58 14.34 15.62
CA PHE A 235 -8.61 12.88 15.77
C PHE A 235 -9.40 12.44 17.01
N ASP A 236 -9.12 13.01 18.18
CA ASP A 236 -9.79 12.65 19.43
C ASP A 236 -11.30 12.87 19.39
N ALA A 237 -11.75 13.98 18.78
CA ALA A 237 -13.17 14.29 18.67
C ALA A 237 -13.86 13.32 17.71
N ARG A 238 -13.22 13.00 16.59
CA ARG A 238 -13.72 12.05 15.59
C ARG A 238 -13.77 10.63 16.13
N MET A 239 -12.73 10.18 16.84
CA MET A 239 -12.72 8.90 17.54
C MET A 239 -13.84 8.81 18.57
N ARG A 240 -14.03 9.85 19.40
CA ARG A 240 -15.15 9.90 20.34
C ARG A 240 -16.50 9.81 19.65
N SER A 241 -16.67 10.45 18.50
CA SER A 241 -17.90 10.36 17.70
C SER A 241 -18.14 8.92 17.21
N LEU A 242 -17.12 8.26 16.66
CA LEU A 242 -17.22 6.87 16.19
C LEU A 242 -17.58 5.90 17.32
N MET A 243 -16.95 6.07 18.50
CA MET A 243 -17.23 5.21 19.65
C MET A 243 -18.66 5.39 20.18
N ARG A 244 -19.29 6.56 20.00
CA ARG A 244 -20.69 6.81 20.40
C ARG A 244 -21.72 6.27 19.40
N GLN A 245 -21.36 6.16 18.12
CA GLN A 245 -22.34 5.98 17.03
C GLN A 245 -22.67 4.53 16.67
N ALA A 246 -21.95 3.55 17.18
CA ALA A 246 -22.14 2.18 16.70
C ALA A 246 -22.18 1.15 17.82
#